data_AF-A0A453FP31-F1
#
_entry.id   AF-A0A453FP31-F1
#
_cell.length_a   1.000
_cell.length_b   1.000
_cell.length_c   1.000
_cell.angle_alpha   90.00
_cell.angle_beta   90.00
_cell.angle_gamma   90.00
#
_symmetry.space_group_name_H-M   'P 1'
#
loop_
_entity.id
_entity.type
_entity.pdbx_description
1 polymer ?
#
loop_
_entity_poly.entity_id
_entity_poly.type
_entity_poly.pdbx_seq_one_letter_code
_entity_poly.pdbx_strand_id
1 'polypeptide(L)'
;MLVMDHMEDIIGLVFKYIHLLKEDGIHEWIFDELASINETEFHYQDKVHPISYVTSTVSSMRLFPPEEWLVGESLPSKYAPNRINMILDELSPERVRILCESKKFEGSTNCAEPWYNTSYSIENVTPYMIKQWIQKAPTEKLYLPKPNIFVPKDLSLKEVPDKVTFPTILRKTPLSRLWYKPDMLFFTPKVYIIIDFHCPLSSHSPEAAVSTSLFVDLLVDYLNAYAYDAQIAGLFYSIYLTSTGFQVCVGGYNDKMRVLLHAIMKQIVNFVVKPNRFSALKETSVKDYQNFNFSQPYSQASYYLSLILEEKKWPLVEKLQALSKLESDSLAKFVPHLLSKTYLECYIQGNIEPGEAESIVQEIEDTIFNTPNSVFKPMSPSQYLVKRVIMLEKEIKCCYQIEGLNQKNENSSVVQYIQVHQDDALSNIKLELFSLISSQPAFNQLRTVEQLGYITYLSLRYVLSRETHTFCLHCSFIILTYFDPSDPIVESGHSRLSFNPQ
;
A
#
# COMPACT_ATOMS: atom_id res chain seq x y z
N MET A 1 13.66 9.54 -15.66
CA MET A 1 14.43 10.55 -16.40
C MET A 1 13.58 11.13 -17.53
N LEU A 2 12.61 10.36 -18.04
CA LEU A 2 11.77 10.69 -19.19
C LEU A 2 10.74 11.82 -19.00
N VAL A 3 10.19 12.02 -17.79
CA VAL A 3 9.05 12.96 -17.61
C VAL A 3 9.43 14.42 -17.87
N MET A 4 10.60 14.86 -17.39
CA MET A 4 11.06 16.24 -17.59
C MET A 4 11.33 16.57 -19.06
N ASP A 5 11.88 15.62 -19.81
CA ASP A 5 12.26 15.81 -21.21
C ASP A 5 11.01 15.90 -22.12
N HIS A 6 9.84 15.54 -21.58
CA HIS A 6 8.52 15.61 -22.23
C HIS A 6 7.52 16.50 -21.47
N MET A 7 7.99 17.41 -20.59
CA MET A 7 7.11 18.27 -19.79
C MET A 7 6.12 19.06 -20.67
N GLU A 8 6.62 19.65 -21.76
CA GLU A 8 5.81 20.40 -22.73
C GLU A 8 4.70 19.52 -23.34
N ASP A 9 5.06 18.30 -23.75
CA ASP A 9 4.12 17.36 -24.36
C ASP A 9 3.02 16.94 -23.37
N ILE A 10 3.37 16.71 -22.10
CA ILE A 10 2.43 16.35 -21.03
C ILE A 10 1.46 17.50 -20.77
N ILE A 11 1.95 18.73 -20.62
CA ILE A 11 1.10 19.91 -20.42
C ILE A 11 0.17 20.11 -21.63
N GLY A 12 0.72 19.99 -22.84
CA GLY A 12 -0.08 20.06 -24.07
C GLY A 12 -1.19 19.00 -24.11
N LEU A 13 -0.90 17.75 -23.72
CA LEU A 13 -1.89 16.68 -23.62
C LEU A 13 -2.99 16.97 -22.60
N VAL A 14 -2.65 17.50 -21.42
CA VAL A 14 -3.65 17.90 -20.40
C VAL A 14 -4.61 18.94 -20.96
N PHE A 15 -4.09 19.97 -21.64
CA PHE A 15 -4.94 20.98 -22.26
C PHE A 15 -5.73 20.46 -23.46
N LYS A 16 -5.20 19.53 -24.25
CA LYS A 16 -6.00 18.83 -25.27
C LYS A 16 -7.18 18.07 -24.66
N TYR A 17 -6.98 17.42 -23.51
CA TYR A 17 -8.08 16.75 -22.81
C TYR A 17 -9.10 17.75 -22.27
N ILE A 18 -8.66 18.89 -21.72
CA ILE A 18 -9.57 19.98 -21.31
C ILE A 18 -10.37 20.51 -22.51
N HIS A 19 -9.75 20.68 -23.68
CA HIS A 19 -10.46 21.09 -24.90
C HIS A 19 -11.50 20.05 -25.32
N LEU A 20 -11.16 18.76 -25.27
CA LEU A 20 -12.12 17.68 -25.53
C LEU A 20 -13.34 17.78 -24.59
N LEU A 21 -13.12 18.03 -23.29
CA LEU A 21 -14.22 18.21 -22.32
C LEU A 21 -15.08 19.45 -22.62
N LYS A 22 -14.49 20.52 -23.16
CA LYS A 22 -15.21 21.74 -23.56
C LYS A 22 -16.01 21.57 -24.85
N GLU A 23 -15.47 20.83 -25.81
CA GLU A 23 -16.09 20.60 -27.12
C GLU A 23 -17.24 19.59 -27.04
N ASP A 24 -17.03 18.46 -26.37
CA ASP A 24 -18.05 17.40 -26.23
C ASP A 24 -19.06 17.74 -25.12
N GLY A 25 -18.62 18.51 -24.12
CA GLY A 25 -19.35 18.73 -22.87
C GLY A 25 -19.29 17.53 -21.93
N ILE A 26 -19.73 17.72 -20.69
CA ILE A 26 -19.87 16.62 -19.73
C ILE A 26 -21.28 16.08 -19.81
N HIS A 27 -21.43 14.82 -20.22
CA HIS A 27 -22.73 14.19 -20.36
C HIS A 27 -23.43 13.93 -19.01
N GLU A 28 -24.75 14.08 -18.97
CA GLU A 28 -25.58 13.85 -17.77
C GLU A 28 -25.45 12.43 -17.21
N TRP A 29 -25.31 11.42 -18.07
CA TRP A 29 -25.14 10.03 -17.63
C TRP A 29 -23.90 9.83 -16.72
N ILE A 30 -22.85 10.63 -16.87
CA ILE A 30 -21.67 10.59 -15.99
C ILE A 30 -22.04 11.10 -14.59
N PHE A 31 -22.85 12.16 -14.53
CA PHE A 31 -23.37 12.67 -13.27
C PHE A 31 -24.28 11.63 -12.60
N ASP A 32 -25.19 11.01 -13.35
CA ASP A 32 -26.10 9.99 -12.83
C ASP A 32 -25.34 8.76 -12.31
N GLU A 33 -24.28 8.35 -13.01
CA GLU A 33 -23.40 7.26 -12.59
C GLU A 33 -22.70 7.61 -11.26
N LEU A 34 -22.09 8.79 -11.16
CA LEU A 34 -21.46 9.26 -9.92
C LEU A 34 -22.47 9.43 -8.78
N ALA A 35 -23.67 9.92 -9.06
CA ALA A 35 -24.73 10.05 -8.07
C ALA A 35 -25.15 8.68 -7.52
N SER A 36 -25.34 7.69 -8.40
CA SER A 36 -25.68 6.32 -8.02
C SER A 36 -24.57 5.63 -7.21
N ILE A 37 -23.31 5.84 -7.59
CA ILE A 37 -22.15 5.35 -6.83
C ILE A 37 -22.13 5.95 -5.42
N ASN A 38 -22.25 7.28 -5.32
CA ASN A 38 -22.23 7.99 -4.03
C ASN A 38 -23.43 7.62 -3.15
N GLU A 39 -24.62 7.45 -3.74
CA GLU A 39 -25.81 6.97 -3.02
C GLU A 39 -25.59 5.57 -2.44
N THR A 40 -24.99 4.68 -3.23
CA THR A 40 -24.64 3.32 -2.79
C THR A 40 -23.59 3.37 -1.67
N GLU A 41 -22.53 4.16 -1.84
CA GLU A 41 -21.47 4.34 -0.84
C GLU A 41 -22.02 4.89 0.48
N PHE A 42 -22.89 5.90 0.42
CA PHE A 42 -23.53 6.47 1.61
C PHE A 42 -24.43 5.44 2.32
N HIS A 43 -25.25 4.70 1.57
CA HIS A 43 -26.19 3.74 2.15
C HIS A 43 -25.48 2.55 2.81
N TYR A 44 -24.35 2.10 2.24
CA TYR A 44 -23.59 0.95 2.71
C TYR A 44 -22.23 1.35 3.28
N GLN A 45 -22.11 2.57 3.80
CA GLN A 45 -20.88 3.07 4.40
C GLN A 45 -20.48 2.19 5.60
N ASP A 46 -19.21 1.81 5.67
CA ASP A 46 -18.72 1.07 6.82
C ASP A 46 -18.74 1.94 8.07
N LYS A 47 -19.00 1.33 9.23
CA LYS A 47 -18.92 2.04 10.50
C LYS A 47 -17.49 2.53 10.73
N VAL A 48 -17.29 3.84 10.65
CA VAL A 48 -16.01 4.49 10.90
C VAL A 48 -15.75 4.70 12.39
N HIS A 49 -14.50 4.94 12.75
CA HIS A 49 -14.11 5.21 14.13
C HIS A 49 -14.82 6.47 14.67
N PRO A 50 -15.38 6.47 15.90
CA PRO A 50 -16.19 7.58 16.41
C PRO A 50 -15.52 8.95 16.35
N ILE A 51 -14.20 9.04 16.61
CA ILE A 51 -13.47 10.31 16.56
C ILE A 51 -13.42 10.91 15.15
N SER A 52 -13.25 10.05 14.13
CA SER A 52 -13.22 10.47 12.74
C SER A 52 -14.61 10.91 12.28
N TYR A 53 -15.64 10.18 12.72
CA TYR A 53 -17.03 10.52 12.44
C TYR A 53 -17.40 11.92 12.97
N VAL A 54 -17.09 12.20 14.25
CA VAL A 54 -17.34 13.51 14.86
C VAL A 54 -16.56 14.62 14.14
N THR A 55 -15.29 14.38 13.84
CA THR A 55 -14.44 15.38 13.16
C THR A 55 -14.97 15.72 11.77
N SER A 56 -15.40 14.72 11.00
CA SER A 56 -16.01 14.92 9.68
C SER A 56 -17.32 15.67 9.81
N THR A 57 -18.22 15.22 10.69
CA THR A 57 -19.55 15.81 10.88
C THR A 57 -19.46 17.29 11.28
N VAL A 58 -18.59 17.64 12.24
CA VAL A 58 -18.40 19.04 12.67
C VAL A 58 -17.89 19.93 11.54
N SER A 59 -17.14 19.39 10.59
CA SER A 59 -16.72 20.13 9.40
C SER A 59 -17.92 20.42 8.49
N SER A 60 -18.75 19.41 8.24
CA SER A 60 -19.98 19.55 7.44
C SER A 60 -21.01 20.47 8.08
N MET A 61 -21.09 20.51 9.42
CA MET A 61 -21.96 21.44 10.16
C MET A 61 -21.68 22.93 9.87
N ARG A 62 -20.48 23.27 9.38
CA ARG A 62 -20.12 24.65 9.02
C ARG A 62 -20.56 25.03 7.61
N LEU A 63 -20.86 24.04 6.78
CA LEU A 63 -21.13 24.20 5.35
C LEU A 63 -22.60 23.93 5.00
N PHE A 64 -23.28 23.07 5.75
CA PHE A 64 -24.62 22.56 5.45
C PHE A 64 -25.62 22.83 6.58
N PRO A 65 -26.92 22.97 6.27
CA PRO A 65 -27.97 23.06 7.27
C PRO A 65 -28.11 21.76 8.08
N PRO A 66 -28.74 21.79 9.28
CA PRO A 66 -28.87 20.63 10.17
C PRO A 66 -29.38 19.33 9.54
N GLU A 67 -30.29 19.45 8.58
CA GLU A 67 -30.90 18.32 7.88
C GLU A 67 -29.92 17.62 6.92
N GLU A 68 -28.83 18.30 6.56
CA GLU A 68 -27.86 17.85 5.56
C GLU A 68 -26.48 17.55 6.15
N TRP A 69 -26.29 17.60 7.47
CA TRP A 69 -24.98 17.39 8.10
C TRP A 69 -24.28 16.08 7.73
N LEU A 70 -25.05 15.03 7.39
CA LEU A 70 -24.49 13.74 7.00
C LEU A 70 -24.46 13.53 5.49
N VAL A 71 -25.45 14.07 4.76
CA VAL A 71 -25.63 13.80 3.32
C VAL A 71 -25.01 14.86 2.42
N GLY A 72 -24.82 16.08 2.92
CA GLY A 72 -24.52 17.26 2.11
C GLY A 72 -23.18 17.18 1.37
N GLU A 73 -22.16 16.59 1.99
CA GLU A 73 -20.87 16.34 1.32
C GLU A 73 -20.85 15.06 0.49
N SER A 74 -21.73 14.10 0.79
CA SER A 74 -21.69 12.76 0.21
C SER A 74 -22.50 12.62 -1.07
N LEU A 75 -23.63 13.32 -1.20
CA LEU A 75 -24.58 13.07 -2.29
C LEU A 75 -24.61 14.23 -3.30
N PRO A 76 -24.20 14.00 -4.57
CA PRO A 76 -24.42 14.98 -5.63
C PRO A 76 -25.91 15.25 -5.82
N SER A 77 -26.33 16.50 -5.71
CA SER A 77 -27.77 16.84 -5.68
C SER A 77 -28.37 17.12 -7.04
N LYS A 78 -27.66 17.83 -7.92
CA LYS A 78 -28.20 18.26 -9.23
C LYS A 78 -27.13 18.40 -10.30
N TYR A 79 -27.40 17.81 -11.47
CA TYR A 79 -26.62 18.05 -12.67
C TYR A 79 -26.78 19.52 -13.12
N ALA A 80 -25.66 20.24 -13.17
CA ALA A 80 -25.61 21.67 -13.44
C ALA A 80 -24.60 21.98 -14.57
N PRO A 81 -24.93 21.69 -15.84
CA PRO A 81 -24.00 21.81 -16.96
C PRO A 81 -23.39 23.22 -17.07
N ASN A 82 -24.18 24.26 -16.82
CA ASN A 82 -23.70 25.65 -16.85
C ASN A 82 -22.61 25.92 -15.80
N ARG A 83 -22.71 25.31 -14.60
CA ARG A 83 -21.68 25.46 -13.55
C ARG A 83 -20.41 24.67 -13.89
N ILE A 84 -20.58 23.48 -14.47
CA ILE A 84 -19.48 22.65 -14.95
C ILE A 84 -18.70 23.42 -16.03
N ASN A 85 -19.39 23.97 -17.03
CA ASN A 85 -18.78 24.76 -18.09
C ASN A 85 -18.09 26.02 -17.55
N MET A 86 -18.72 26.71 -16.60
CA MET A 86 -18.10 27.86 -15.93
C MET A 86 -16.76 27.49 -15.27
N ILE A 87 -16.64 26.32 -14.63
CA ILE A 87 -15.38 25.85 -14.04
C ILE A 87 -14.38 25.45 -15.14
N LEU A 88 -14.83 24.71 -16.16
CA LEU A 88 -13.98 24.33 -17.29
C LEU A 88 -13.38 25.56 -17.98
N ASP A 89 -14.13 26.65 -18.11
CA ASP A 89 -13.65 27.90 -18.69
C ASP A 89 -12.49 28.52 -17.90
N GLU A 90 -12.43 28.30 -16.58
CA GLU A 90 -11.30 28.74 -15.74
C GLU A 90 -10.05 27.88 -15.89
N LEU A 91 -10.17 26.67 -16.43
CA LEU A 91 -9.04 25.80 -16.76
C LEU A 91 -8.42 26.24 -18.09
N SER A 92 -7.66 27.34 -18.06
CA SER A 92 -7.09 27.97 -19.26
C SER A 92 -5.56 28.18 -19.16
N PRO A 93 -4.87 28.29 -20.31
CA PRO A 93 -3.44 28.62 -20.35
C PRO A 93 -3.07 29.92 -19.62
N GLU A 94 -4.00 30.86 -19.49
CA GLU A 94 -3.80 32.15 -18.82
C GLU A 94 -3.82 32.05 -17.29
N ARG A 95 -4.40 30.98 -16.73
CA ARG A 95 -4.60 30.82 -15.27
C ARG A 95 -3.76 29.71 -14.65
N VAL A 96 -3.05 28.94 -15.46
CA VAL A 96 -2.29 27.78 -15.00
C VAL A 96 -1.06 28.17 -14.17
N ARG A 97 -0.77 27.37 -13.15
CA ARG A 97 0.50 27.37 -12.43
C ARG A 97 1.13 26.00 -12.57
N ILE A 98 2.38 25.95 -13.04
CA ILE A 98 3.10 24.70 -13.28
C ILE A 98 4.19 24.59 -12.21
N LEU A 99 4.14 23.50 -11.43
CA LEU A 99 5.19 23.15 -10.48
C LEU A 99 5.97 21.96 -11.05
N CYS A 100 7.27 22.14 -11.27
CA CYS A 100 8.15 21.10 -11.79
C CYS A 100 9.29 20.83 -10.79
N GLU A 101 9.37 19.60 -10.30
CA GLU A 101 10.35 19.20 -9.29
C GLU A 101 11.33 18.18 -9.87
N SER A 102 12.64 18.46 -9.75
CA SER A 102 13.68 17.56 -10.24
C SER A 102 15.06 17.90 -9.70
N LYS A 103 15.89 16.87 -9.50
CA LYS A 103 17.32 17.01 -9.19
C LYS A 103 18.13 17.65 -10.32
N LYS A 104 17.61 17.69 -11.56
CA LYS A 104 18.26 18.41 -12.68
C LYS A 104 18.42 19.92 -12.41
N PHE A 105 17.60 20.48 -11.51
CA PHE A 105 17.67 21.89 -11.12
C PHE A 105 18.66 22.19 -9.99
N GLU A 106 19.35 21.19 -9.44
CA GLU A 106 20.34 21.40 -8.39
C GLU A 106 21.46 22.34 -8.86
N GLY A 107 21.72 23.40 -8.10
CA GLY A 107 22.71 24.43 -8.43
C GLY A 107 22.29 25.44 -9.51
N SER A 108 21.10 25.32 -10.10
CA SER A 108 20.57 26.26 -11.11
C SER A 108 19.37 27.08 -10.63
N THR A 109 19.00 26.93 -9.35
CA THR A 109 17.92 27.70 -8.72
C THR A 109 18.42 29.03 -8.15
N ASN A 110 17.56 30.04 -8.10
CA ASN A 110 17.93 31.40 -7.68
C ASN A 110 17.18 31.93 -6.44
N CYS A 111 16.20 31.17 -5.94
CA CYS A 111 15.41 31.50 -4.76
C CYS A 111 15.54 30.40 -3.71
N ALA A 112 15.33 30.77 -2.45
CA ALA A 112 15.24 29.85 -1.33
C ALA A 112 13.99 30.19 -0.51
N GLU A 113 13.18 29.18 -0.21
CA GLU A 113 12.02 29.33 0.65
C GLU A 113 12.48 29.55 2.11
N PRO A 114 12.01 30.59 2.83
CA PRO A 114 12.53 30.97 4.15
C PRO A 114 12.55 29.91 5.25
N TRP A 115 11.59 28.99 5.30
CA TRP A 115 11.40 28.09 6.44
C TRP A 115 12.16 26.77 6.28
N TYR A 116 12.10 26.18 5.09
CA TYR A 116 12.72 24.90 4.77
C TYR A 116 13.98 25.04 3.90
N ASN A 117 14.31 26.27 3.50
CA ASN A 117 15.40 26.56 2.59
C ASN A 117 15.28 25.79 1.26
N THR A 118 14.04 25.49 0.84
CA THR A 118 13.76 24.77 -0.40
C THR A 118 14.23 25.63 -1.56
N SER A 119 15.20 25.15 -2.33
CA SER A 119 15.73 25.89 -3.48
C SER A 119 14.78 25.79 -4.67
N TYR A 120 14.41 26.93 -5.25
CA TYR A 120 13.49 27.00 -6.38
C TYR A 120 13.83 28.17 -7.31
N SER A 121 13.22 28.19 -8.48
CA SER A 121 13.22 29.35 -9.39
C SER A 121 11.79 29.60 -9.84
N ILE A 122 11.51 30.85 -10.21
CA ILE A 122 10.25 31.23 -10.84
C ILE A 122 10.57 31.66 -12.26
N GLU A 123 9.90 31.03 -13.22
CA GLU A 123 9.96 31.39 -14.63
C GLU A 123 8.56 31.74 -15.14
N ASN A 124 8.48 32.77 -15.99
CA ASN A 124 7.23 33.17 -16.60
C ASN A 124 6.95 32.33 -17.83
N VAL A 125 5.88 31.53 -17.77
CA VAL A 125 5.35 30.82 -18.94
C VAL A 125 4.24 31.67 -19.56
N THR A 126 4.38 32.02 -20.83
CA THR A 126 3.36 32.80 -21.52
C THR A 126 2.24 31.90 -22.07
N PRO A 127 1.00 32.39 -22.19
CA PRO A 127 -0.09 31.63 -22.82
C PRO A 127 0.25 31.20 -24.26
N TYR A 128 1.07 31.97 -24.97
CA TYR A 128 1.55 31.63 -26.31
C TYR A 128 2.41 30.35 -26.31
N MET A 129 3.33 30.20 -25.34
CA MET A 129 4.15 29.00 -25.20
C MET A 129 3.28 27.76 -24.96
N ILE A 130 2.28 27.87 -24.07
CA ILE A 130 1.36 26.77 -23.80
C ILE A 130 0.56 26.40 -25.05
N LYS A 131 0.11 27.39 -25.84
CA LYS A 131 -0.55 27.12 -27.14
C LYS A 131 0.36 26.36 -28.11
N GLN A 132 1.65 26.67 -28.15
CA GLN A 132 2.62 25.91 -28.95
C GLN A 132 2.77 24.47 -28.43
N TRP A 133 2.82 24.28 -27.11
CA TRP A 133 2.87 22.95 -26.49
C TRP A 133 1.63 22.12 -26.82
N ILE A 134 0.44 22.72 -26.77
CA ILE A 134 -0.81 22.08 -27.19
C ILE A 134 -0.74 21.63 -28.65
N GLN A 135 -0.23 22.47 -29.56
CA GLN A 135 -0.12 22.12 -30.98
C GLN A 135 0.89 21.00 -31.23
N LYS A 136 2.03 21.03 -30.52
CA LYS A 136 3.14 20.07 -30.66
C LYS A 136 2.84 18.72 -30.02
N ALA A 137 2.07 18.70 -28.93
CA ALA A 137 1.76 17.49 -28.19
C ALA A 137 1.15 16.42 -29.11
N PRO A 138 1.33 15.12 -28.81
CA PRO A 138 0.73 14.05 -29.60
C PRO A 138 -0.81 14.13 -29.57
N THR A 139 -1.46 13.68 -30.64
CA THR A 139 -2.93 13.81 -30.82
C THR A 139 -3.68 12.49 -30.59
N GLU A 140 -2.98 11.41 -30.27
CA GLU A 140 -3.61 10.08 -30.28
C GLU A 140 -4.40 9.76 -29.00
N LYS A 141 -5.63 9.24 -29.22
CA LYS A 141 -6.45 8.42 -28.32
C LYS A 141 -6.94 9.05 -27.00
N LEU A 142 -7.28 10.34 -27.03
CA LEU A 142 -8.08 10.94 -25.96
C LEU A 142 -9.56 10.68 -26.23
N TYR A 143 -10.27 10.12 -25.24
CA TYR A 143 -11.70 9.85 -25.30
C TYR A 143 -12.32 10.11 -23.94
N LEU A 144 -13.60 10.46 -23.93
CA LEU A 144 -14.38 10.37 -22.70
C LEU A 144 -14.44 8.92 -22.20
N PRO A 145 -14.59 8.72 -20.88
CA PRO A 145 -14.79 7.39 -20.32
C PRO A 145 -16.04 6.72 -20.91
N LYS A 146 -16.02 5.39 -20.95
CA LYS A 146 -17.19 4.58 -21.27
C LYS A 146 -18.00 4.35 -20.00
N PRO A 147 -19.30 4.00 -20.10
CA PRO A 147 -20.09 3.61 -18.95
C PRO A 147 -19.42 2.50 -18.14
N ASN A 148 -19.37 2.69 -16.83
CA ASN A 148 -18.64 1.83 -15.93
C ASN A 148 -19.37 0.48 -15.72
N ILE A 149 -18.73 -0.60 -16.14
CA ILE A 149 -19.32 -1.95 -16.04
C ILE A 149 -19.33 -2.52 -14.62
N PHE A 150 -18.61 -1.89 -13.69
CA PHE A 150 -18.46 -2.33 -12.31
C PHE A 150 -19.48 -1.74 -11.34
N VAL A 151 -20.29 -0.77 -11.78
CA VAL A 151 -21.38 -0.23 -10.94
C VAL A 151 -22.29 -1.37 -10.49
N PRO A 152 -22.41 -1.62 -9.17
CA PRO A 152 -23.18 -2.75 -8.67
C PRO A 152 -24.67 -2.55 -8.94
N LYS A 153 -25.34 -3.63 -9.34
CA LYS A 153 -26.79 -3.66 -9.57
C LYS A 153 -27.50 -4.55 -8.57
N ASP A 154 -26.83 -5.62 -8.13
CA ASP A 154 -27.34 -6.51 -7.09
C ASP A 154 -26.64 -6.23 -5.75
N LEU A 155 -27.41 -5.69 -4.81
CA LEU A 155 -26.97 -5.38 -3.45
C LEU A 155 -27.78 -6.20 -2.42
N SER A 156 -28.39 -7.30 -2.87
CA SER A 156 -29.14 -8.19 -2.00
C SER A 156 -28.24 -8.90 -0.99
N LEU A 157 -28.74 -9.03 0.23
CA LEU A 157 -28.04 -9.74 1.30
C LEU A 157 -28.39 -11.24 1.23
N LYS A 158 -27.37 -12.07 1.30
CA LYS A 158 -27.46 -13.53 1.28
C LYS A 158 -27.63 -14.05 2.69
N GLU A 159 -28.60 -14.94 2.88
CA GLU A 159 -28.85 -15.56 4.18
C GLU A 159 -28.06 -16.88 4.30
N VAL A 160 -27.20 -16.96 5.31
CA VAL A 160 -26.48 -18.20 5.62
C VAL A 160 -27.02 -18.76 6.94
N PRO A 161 -27.60 -19.97 6.94
CA PRO A 161 -28.33 -20.50 8.11
C PRO A 161 -27.40 -20.84 9.29
N ASP A 162 -26.14 -21.20 9.01
CA ASP A 162 -25.19 -21.62 10.03
C ASP A 162 -24.48 -20.44 10.67
N LYS A 163 -24.72 -20.25 11.97
CA LYS A 163 -23.99 -19.26 12.79
C LYS A 163 -22.58 -19.74 13.07
N VAL A 164 -21.62 -19.18 12.35
CA VAL A 164 -20.19 -19.46 12.54
C VAL A 164 -19.49 -18.25 13.19
N THR A 165 -18.83 -18.48 14.32
CA THR A 165 -18.09 -17.41 15.05
C THR A 165 -16.70 -17.17 14.45
N PHE A 166 -16.04 -18.24 13.99
CA PHE A 166 -14.67 -18.24 13.48
C PHE A 166 -14.61 -18.75 12.04
N PRO A 167 -13.58 -18.39 11.26
CA PRO A 167 -13.41 -18.97 9.93
C PRO A 167 -13.31 -20.50 9.96
N THR A 168 -13.99 -21.15 9.00
CA THR A 168 -13.96 -22.62 8.83
C THR A 168 -13.31 -22.99 7.50
N ILE A 169 -12.68 -24.16 7.44
CA ILE A 169 -12.13 -24.68 6.18
C ILE A 169 -13.27 -25.29 5.38
N LEU A 170 -13.56 -24.75 4.20
CA LEU A 170 -14.52 -25.34 3.25
C LEU A 170 -13.84 -26.24 2.22
N ARG A 171 -12.64 -25.84 1.76
CA ARG A 171 -11.89 -26.58 0.75
C ARG A 171 -10.45 -26.78 1.20
N LYS A 172 -9.92 -27.99 1.00
CA LYS A 172 -8.50 -28.31 1.21
C LYS A 172 -8.04 -29.31 0.16
N THR A 173 -7.16 -28.87 -0.73
CA THR A 173 -6.56 -29.67 -1.80
C THR A 173 -5.03 -29.57 -1.72
N PRO A 174 -4.28 -30.35 -2.52
CA PRO A 174 -2.84 -30.12 -2.69
C PRO A 174 -2.49 -28.77 -3.35
N LEU A 175 -3.46 -28.09 -3.97
CA LEU A 175 -3.28 -26.82 -4.68
C LEU A 175 -3.61 -25.61 -3.80
N SER A 176 -4.64 -25.74 -2.96
CA SER A 176 -5.16 -24.64 -2.18
C SER A 176 -5.83 -25.04 -0.87
N ARG A 177 -6.07 -24.04 -0.02
CA ARG A 177 -7.02 -24.12 1.10
C ARG A 177 -7.90 -22.89 1.13
N LEU A 178 -9.20 -23.09 1.35
CA LEU A 178 -10.18 -22.03 1.53
C LEU A 178 -10.64 -21.98 2.98
N TRP A 179 -10.36 -20.86 3.63
CA TRP A 179 -10.99 -20.41 4.86
C TRP A 179 -12.18 -19.51 4.52
N TYR A 180 -13.32 -19.77 5.16
CA TYR A 180 -14.56 -19.06 4.88
C TYR A 180 -15.22 -18.58 6.15
N LYS A 181 -15.82 -17.39 6.09
CA LYS A 181 -16.67 -16.86 7.14
C LYS A 181 -17.80 -16.02 6.55
N PRO A 182 -19.08 -16.36 6.73
CA PRO A 182 -20.18 -15.49 6.30
C PRO A 182 -20.18 -14.19 7.11
N ASP A 183 -20.76 -13.13 6.55
CA ASP A 183 -21.06 -11.93 7.33
C ASP A 183 -22.22 -12.19 8.30
N MET A 184 -21.92 -12.15 9.59
CA MET A 184 -22.90 -12.35 10.68
C MET A 184 -23.01 -11.12 11.58
N LEU A 185 -22.36 -10.00 11.21
CA LEU A 185 -22.24 -8.83 12.07
C LEU A 185 -22.65 -7.54 11.37
N PHE A 186 -22.24 -7.35 10.11
CA PHE A 186 -22.36 -6.06 9.43
C PHE A 186 -23.59 -6.01 8.53
N PHE A 187 -23.98 -7.13 7.94
CA PHE A 187 -25.10 -7.27 7.01
C PHE A 187 -25.01 -6.24 5.86
N THR A 188 -23.82 -6.14 5.26
CA THR A 188 -23.57 -5.25 4.11
C THR A 188 -23.35 -6.08 2.83
N PRO A 189 -23.65 -5.54 1.64
CA PRO A 189 -23.47 -6.24 0.36
C PRO A 189 -22.00 -6.27 -0.06
N LYS A 190 -21.09 -6.58 0.86
CA LYS A 190 -19.65 -6.53 0.66
C LYS A 190 -19.02 -7.89 0.92
N VAL A 191 -17.98 -8.18 0.15
CA VAL A 191 -17.16 -9.39 0.30
C VAL A 191 -15.70 -9.03 0.22
N TYR A 192 -14.87 -9.77 0.96
CA TYR A 192 -13.42 -9.69 0.97
C TYR A 192 -12.84 -11.05 0.61
N ILE A 193 -11.97 -11.07 -0.40
CA ILE A 193 -11.29 -12.24 -0.90
C ILE A 193 -9.79 -11.96 -0.81
N ILE A 194 -9.07 -12.77 -0.03
CA ILE A 194 -7.63 -12.70 0.12
C ILE A 194 -7.05 -14.01 -0.39
N ILE A 195 -6.08 -13.93 -1.30
CA ILE A 195 -5.40 -15.08 -1.89
C ILE A 195 -3.90 -14.87 -1.69
N ASP A 196 -3.31 -15.65 -0.79
CA ASP A 196 -1.87 -15.65 -0.53
C ASP A 196 -1.21 -16.71 -1.41
N PHE A 197 -0.38 -16.27 -2.36
CA PHE A 197 0.40 -17.13 -3.25
C PHE A 197 1.73 -17.46 -2.57
N HIS A 198 1.88 -18.70 -2.12
CA HIS A 198 3.13 -19.17 -1.53
C HIS A 198 4.05 -19.66 -2.65
N CYS A 199 5.08 -18.88 -2.94
CA CYS A 199 6.12 -19.13 -3.93
C CYS A 199 7.48 -19.16 -3.21
N PRO A 200 8.09 -20.34 -2.96
CA PRO A 200 9.23 -20.49 -2.07
C PRO A 200 10.52 -19.92 -2.70
N LEU A 201 10.48 -19.68 -4.01
CA LEU A 201 11.55 -19.13 -4.82
C LEU A 201 11.51 -17.60 -4.89
N SER A 202 10.53 -16.94 -4.24
CA SER A 202 10.34 -15.48 -4.27
C SER A 202 11.47 -14.64 -3.68
N SER A 203 12.16 -15.14 -2.65
CA SER A 203 13.14 -14.34 -1.91
C SER A 203 14.37 -15.15 -1.48
N HIS A 204 14.73 -16.19 -2.24
CA HIS A 204 15.85 -17.08 -1.92
C HIS A 204 17.24 -16.47 -2.20
N SER A 205 17.31 -15.36 -2.94
CA SER A 205 18.49 -14.53 -3.16
C SER A 205 18.08 -13.05 -3.32
N PRO A 206 19.01 -12.08 -3.27
CA PRO A 206 18.72 -10.68 -3.58
C PRO A 206 18.09 -10.50 -4.96
N GLU A 207 18.58 -11.21 -5.98
CA GLU A 207 18.06 -11.20 -7.36
C GLU A 207 16.61 -11.69 -7.41
N ALA A 208 16.29 -12.78 -6.71
CA ALA A 208 14.94 -13.30 -6.64
C ALA A 208 13.99 -12.32 -5.95
N ALA A 209 14.44 -11.69 -4.86
CA ALA A 209 13.65 -10.72 -4.12
C ALA A 209 13.29 -9.49 -4.95
N VAL A 210 14.27 -8.90 -5.66
CA VAL A 210 14.02 -7.74 -6.53
C VAL A 210 13.22 -8.11 -7.78
N SER A 211 13.44 -9.30 -8.34
CA SER A 211 12.67 -9.79 -9.49
C SER A 211 11.21 -10.04 -9.13
N THR A 212 10.94 -10.60 -7.94
CA THR A 212 9.57 -10.80 -7.45
C THR A 212 8.88 -9.47 -7.17
N SER A 213 9.58 -8.49 -6.57
CA SER A 213 9.05 -7.13 -6.38
C SER A 213 8.63 -6.51 -7.71
N LEU A 214 9.52 -6.51 -8.72
CA LEU A 214 9.21 -5.95 -10.03
C LEU A 214 8.11 -6.70 -10.77
N PHE A 215 7.99 -8.02 -10.59
CA PHE A 215 6.87 -8.80 -11.11
C PHE A 215 5.54 -8.30 -10.52
N VAL A 216 5.47 -8.09 -9.20
CA VAL A 216 4.27 -7.56 -8.54
C VAL A 216 3.96 -6.14 -8.99
N ASP A 217 4.97 -5.27 -9.07
CA ASP A 217 4.79 -3.88 -9.53
C ASP A 217 4.27 -3.82 -10.98
N LEU A 218 4.81 -4.66 -11.88
CA LEU A 218 4.34 -4.77 -13.25
C LEU A 218 2.90 -5.31 -13.32
N LEU A 219 2.55 -6.25 -12.46
CA LEU A 219 1.21 -6.81 -12.42
C LEU A 219 0.17 -5.75 -12.00
N VAL A 220 0.48 -4.96 -10.97
CA VAL A 220 -0.34 -3.80 -10.55
C VAL A 220 -0.44 -2.77 -11.67
N ASP A 221 0.68 -2.44 -12.31
CA ASP A 221 0.72 -1.49 -13.44
C ASP A 221 -0.18 -1.92 -14.61
N TYR A 222 -0.18 -3.20 -14.96
CA TYR A 222 -1.00 -3.73 -16.06
C TYR A 222 -2.49 -3.76 -15.74
N LEU A 223 -2.84 -4.01 -14.48
CA LEU A 223 -4.24 -4.08 -14.02
C LEU A 223 -4.84 -2.70 -13.77
N ASN A 224 -4.03 -1.69 -13.48
CA ASN A 224 -4.49 -0.37 -13.07
C ASN A 224 -5.54 0.23 -14.01
N ALA A 225 -5.29 0.20 -15.33
CA ALA A 225 -6.21 0.78 -16.31
C ALA A 225 -7.58 0.07 -16.36
N TYR A 226 -7.62 -1.25 -16.13
CA TYR A 226 -8.87 -2.02 -16.12
C TYR A 226 -9.61 -1.92 -14.79
N ALA A 227 -8.87 -1.94 -13.68
CA ALA A 227 -9.42 -1.95 -12.34
C ALA A 227 -9.74 -0.54 -11.79
N TYR A 228 -9.37 0.53 -12.50
CA TYR A 228 -9.74 1.89 -12.13
C TYR A 228 -11.26 2.07 -12.06
N ASP A 229 -11.97 1.60 -13.08
CA ASP A 229 -13.44 1.63 -13.12
C ASP A 229 -14.05 0.84 -11.95
N ALA A 230 -13.44 -0.28 -11.58
CA ALA A 230 -13.86 -1.05 -10.41
C ALA A 230 -13.69 -0.26 -9.10
N GLN A 231 -12.55 0.43 -8.91
CA GLN A 231 -12.30 1.23 -7.72
C GLN A 231 -13.31 2.37 -7.57
N ILE A 232 -13.62 3.07 -8.67
CA ILE A 232 -14.64 4.11 -8.70
C ILE A 232 -16.02 3.55 -8.32
N ALA A 233 -16.34 2.32 -8.72
CA ALA A 233 -17.58 1.65 -8.38
C ALA A 233 -17.59 0.99 -6.98
N GLY A 234 -16.61 1.27 -6.11
CA GLY A 234 -16.53 0.73 -4.76
C GLY A 234 -16.03 -0.72 -4.67
N LEU A 235 -15.29 -1.17 -5.68
CA LEU A 235 -14.63 -2.48 -5.73
C LEU A 235 -13.11 -2.31 -5.82
N PHE A 236 -12.42 -2.64 -4.73
CA PHE A 236 -10.99 -2.42 -4.58
C PHE A 236 -10.22 -3.71 -4.78
N TYR A 237 -8.98 -3.57 -5.25
CA TYR A 237 -8.00 -4.64 -5.24
C TYR A 237 -6.65 -4.11 -4.78
N SER A 238 -5.84 -5.00 -4.23
CA SER A 238 -4.43 -4.73 -3.99
C SER A 238 -3.62 -5.99 -4.26
N ILE A 239 -2.42 -5.80 -4.79
CA ILE A 239 -1.46 -6.87 -4.99
C ILE A 239 -0.15 -6.38 -4.40
N TYR A 240 0.41 -7.12 -3.45
CA TYR A 240 1.65 -6.73 -2.81
C TYR A 240 2.52 -7.94 -2.50
N LEU A 241 3.81 -7.67 -2.39
CA LEU A 241 4.80 -8.66 -2.01
C LEU A 241 4.53 -9.16 -0.59
N THR A 242 4.59 -10.47 -0.41
CA THR A 242 4.66 -11.08 0.93
C THR A 242 6.04 -11.69 1.10
N SER A 243 6.35 -12.09 2.33
CA SER A 243 7.61 -12.78 2.60
C SER A 243 7.75 -14.16 1.96
N THR A 244 6.64 -14.73 1.50
CA THR A 244 6.59 -16.10 0.96
C THR A 244 6.16 -16.09 -0.50
N GLY A 245 6.00 -14.94 -1.13
CA GLY A 245 5.47 -14.79 -2.48
C GLY A 245 4.76 -13.45 -2.64
N PHE A 246 3.48 -13.47 -2.97
CA PHE A 246 2.66 -12.28 -3.13
C PHE A 246 1.21 -12.56 -2.72
N GLN A 247 0.45 -11.52 -2.41
CA GLN A 247 -0.94 -11.65 -2.01
C GLN A 247 -1.81 -10.79 -2.93
N VAL A 248 -2.97 -11.34 -3.31
CA VAL A 248 -4.03 -10.64 -4.02
C VAL A 248 -5.19 -10.46 -3.05
N CYS A 249 -5.57 -9.22 -2.81
CA CYS A 249 -6.77 -8.88 -2.04
C CYS A 249 -7.77 -8.23 -2.98
N VAL A 250 -9.03 -8.63 -2.90
CA VAL A 250 -10.15 -7.98 -3.58
C VAL A 250 -11.26 -7.77 -2.57
N GLY A 251 -11.83 -6.57 -2.50
CA GLY A 251 -12.81 -6.21 -1.48
C GLY A 251 -13.77 -5.14 -1.97
N GLY A 252 -15.02 -5.17 -1.51
CA GLY A 252 -16.06 -4.20 -1.92
C GLY A 252 -17.37 -4.90 -2.25
N TYR A 253 -18.20 -4.28 -3.08
CA TYR A 253 -19.53 -4.81 -3.41
C TYR A 253 -19.47 -6.17 -4.11
N ASN A 254 -20.30 -7.12 -3.67
CA ASN A 254 -20.18 -8.52 -4.11
C ASN A 254 -20.62 -8.80 -5.57
N ASP A 255 -21.52 -8.00 -6.17
CA ASP A 255 -22.07 -8.24 -7.52
C ASP A 255 -20.98 -8.42 -8.60
N LYS A 256 -20.08 -7.43 -8.75
CA LYS A 256 -19.06 -7.43 -9.80
C LYS A 256 -17.70 -7.98 -9.36
N MET A 257 -17.63 -8.52 -8.13
CA MET A 257 -16.42 -9.08 -7.53
C MET A 257 -15.78 -10.17 -8.39
N ARG A 258 -16.57 -11.16 -8.84
CA ARG A 258 -16.09 -12.30 -9.63
C ARG A 258 -15.52 -11.87 -10.99
N VAL A 259 -16.07 -10.80 -11.59
CA VAL A 259 -15.59 -10.24 -12.87
C VAL A 259 -14.19 -9.66 -12.71
N LEU A 260 -13.96 -8.86 -11.66
CA LEU A 260 -12.64 -8.30 -11.37
C LEU A 260 -11.63 -9.40 -11.04
N LEU A 261 -12.00 -10.33 -10.16
CA LEU A 261 -11.14 -11.42 -9.74
C LEU A 261 -10.69 -12.30 -10.93
N HIS A 262 -11.61 -12.63 -11.84
CA HIS A 262 -11.29 -13.37 -13.06
C HIS A 262 -10.29 -12.63 -13.95
N ALA A 263 -10.44 -11.32 -14.11
CA ALA A 263 -9.51 -10.50 -14.89
C ALA A 263 -8.12 -10.49 -14.25
N ILE A 264 -8.03 -10.39 -12.92
CA ILE A 264 -6.75 -10.46 -12.19
C ILE A 264 -6.09 -11.84 -12.39
N MET A 265 -6.82 -12.94 -12.18
CA MET A 265 -6.28 -14.29 -12.37
C MET A 265 -5.79 -14.53 -13.80
N LYS A 266 -6.57 -14.07 -14.80
CA LYS A 266 -6.16 -14.12 -16.21
C LYS A 266 -4.89 -13.32 -16.47
N GLN A 267 -4.74 -12.15 -15.87
CA GLN A 267 -3.56 -11.30 -16.06
C GLN A 267 -2.31 -11.91 -15.40
N ILE A 268 -2.47 -12.63 -14.27
CA ILE A 268 -1.39 -13.38 -13.61
C ILE A 268 -0.92 -14.54 -14.50
N VAL A 269 -1.86 -15.33 -15.03
CA VAL A 269 -1.54 -16.52 -15.86
C VAL A 269 -0.92 -16.12 -17.20
N ASN A 270 -1.41 -15.05 -17.82
CA ASN A 270 -0.91 -14.56 -19.10
C ASN A 270 0.14 -13.45 -18.96
N PHE A 271 0.84 -13.40 -17.82
CA PHE A 271 1.80 -12.34 -17.56
C PHE A 271 2.96 -12.37 -18.57
N VAL A 272 3.21 -11.20 -19.19
CA VAL A 272 4.33 -11.00 -20.11
C VAL A 272 5.07 -9.71 -19.74
N VAL A 273 6.39 -9.80 -19.63
CA VAL A 273 7.23 -8.62 -19.35
C VAL A 273 7.27 -7.73 -20.59
N LYS A 274 6.77 -6.50 -20.47
CA LYS A 274 6.85 -5.46 -21.50
C LYS A 274 8.10 -4.63 -21.23
N PRO A 275 9.13 -4.64 -22.11
CA PRO A 275 10.42 -3.99 -21.84
C PRO A 275 10.31 -2.50 -21.46
N ASN A 276 9.41 -1.75 -22.11
CA ASN A 276 9.21 -0.33 -21.82
C ASN A 276 8.65 -0.09 -20.41
N ARG A 277 7.69 -0.92 -19.96
CA ARG A 277 7.13 -0.84 -18.60
C ARG A 277 8.12 -1.31 -17.56
N PHE A 278 8.85 -2.39 -17.87
CA PHE A 278 9.95 -2.88 -17.03
C PHE A 278 11.00 -1.79 -16.79
N SER A 279 11.47 -1.10 -17.83
CA SER A 279 12.46 -0.04 -17.68
C SER A 279 11.96 1.12 -16.83
N ALA A 280 10.70 1.51 -16.99
CA ALA A 280 10.10 2.59 -16.20
C ALA A 280 10.01 2.22 -14.72
N LEU A 281 9.48 1.03 -14.39
CA LEU A 281 9.35 0.58 -13.00
C LEU A 281 10.70 0.27 -12.37
N LYS A 282 11.66 -0.30 -13.10
CA LYS A 282 13.04 -0.46 -12.62
C LYS A 282 13.65 0.88 -12.22
N GLU A 283 13.45 1.93 -13.02
CA GLU A 283 13.95 3.27 -12.68
C GLU A 283 13.32 3.79 -11.38
N THR A 284 12.01 3.61 -11.20
CA THR A 284 11.30 3.97 -9.96
C THR A 284 11.85 3.17 -8.77
N SER A 285 11.99 1.84 -8.89
CA SER A 285 12.52 1.00 -7.82
C SER A 285 13.95 1.37 -7.40
N VAL A 286 14.81 1.73 -8.36
CA VAL A 286 16.17 2.22 -8.05
C VAL A 286 16.10 3.51 -7.22
N LYS A 287 15.22 4.45 -7.60
CA LYS A 287 15.00 5.68 -6.84
C LYS A 287 14.45 5.39 -5.46
N ASP A 288 13.51 4.46 -5.31
CA ASP A 288 12.94 4.12 -4.01
C ASP A 288 14.01 3.56 -3.06
N TYR A 289 14.89 2.69 -3.56
CA TYR A 289 16.01 2.17 -2.77
C TYR A 289 17.02 3.25 -2.40
N GLN A 290 17.31 4.19 -3.30
CA GLN A 290 18.17 5.34 -2.99
C GLN A 290 17.50 6.31 -2.01
N ASN A 291 16.18 6.50 -2.14
CA ASN A 291 15.39 7.41 -1.31
C ASN A 291 15.29 6.91 0.13
N PHE A 292 15.49 5.61 0.37
CA PHE A 292 15.60 5.08 1.72
C PHE A 292 16.70 5.76 2.55
N ASN A 293 17.78 6.24 1.92
CA ASN A 293 18.83 6.98 2.62
C ASN A 293 18.29 8.26 3.30
N PHE A 294 17.24 8.87 2.73
CA PHE A 294 16.58 10.06 3.27
C PHE A 294 15.43 9.74 4.22
N SER A 295 15.15 8.46 4.50
CA SER A 295 14.17 8.07 5.51
C SER A 295 14.60 8.56 6.91
N GLN A 296 13.62 8.74 7.79
CA GLN A 296 13.89 9.21 9.16
C GLN A 296 14.80 8.22 9.90
N PRO A 297 15.74 8.67 10.76
CA PRO A 297 16.69 7.82 11.45
C PRO A 297 16.06 6.63 12.19
N TYR A 298 14.89 6.81 12.80
CA TYR A 298 14.19 5.71 13.47
C TYR A 298 13.71 4.60 12.52
N SER A 299 13.37 4.95 11.28
CA SER A 299 12.99 4.00 10.24
C SER A 299 14.22 3.20 9.78
N GLN A 300 15.37 3.86 9.67
CA GLN A 300 16.64 3.22 9.37
C GLN A 300 17.06 2.26 10.49
N ALA A 301 17.00 2.69 11.75
CA ALA A 301 17.28 1.84 12.91
C ALA A 301 16.35 0.62 12.97
N SER A 302 15.04 0.82 12.72
CA SER A 302 14.06 -0.29 12.66
C SER A 302 14.35 -1.27 11.52
N TYR A 303 14.85 -0.79 10.38
CA TYR A 303 15.28 -1.60 9.25
C TYR A 303 16.52 -2.45 9.58
N TYR A 304 17.56 -1.86 10.18
CA TYR A 304 18.75 -2.62 10.61
C TYR A 304 18.43 -3.64 11.69
N LEU A 305 17.58 -3.29 12.66
CA LEU A 305 17.06 -4.25 13.64
C LEU A 305 16.38 -5.45 12.96
N SER A 306 15.63 -5.20 11.88
CA SER A 306 15.00 -6.26 11.10
C SER A 306 16.02 -7.16 10.38
N LEU A 307 17.11 -6.57 9.84
CA LEU A 307 18.20 -7.33 9.21
C LEU A 307 18.92 -8.24 10.20
N ILE A 308 19.08 -7.80 11.45
CA ILE A 308 19.76 -8.57 12.50
C ILE A 308 18.89 -9.76 12.95
N LEU A 309 17.57 -9.57 13.03
CA LEU A 309 16.67 -10.52 13.66
C LEU A 309 16.02 -11.53 12.70
N GLU A 310 15.82 -11.17 11.44
CA GLU A 310 15.12 -12.04 10.47
C GLU A 310 16.12 -12.98 9.77
N GLU A 311 15.86 -14.30 9.80
CA GLU A 311 16.73 -15.33 9.20
C GLU A 311 17.02 -15.07 7.71
N LYS A 312 16.05 -14.54 6.97
CA LYS A 312 16.10 -14.36 5.52
C LYS A 312 15.67 -12.95 5.13
N LYS A 313 16.58 -11.98 5.30
CA LYS A 313 16.39 -10.58 4.88
C LYS A 313 17.62 -10.06 4.14
N TRP A 314 17.41 -9.55 2.93
CA TRP A 314 18.48 -9.04 2.08
C TRP A 314 18.71 -7.53 2.30
N PRO A 315 19.95 -7.07 2.56
CA PRO A 315 20.31 -5.67 2.61
C PRO A 315 19.94 -4.91 1.33
N LEU A 316 19.54 -3.64 1.47
CA LEU A 316 19.22 -2.74 0.37
C LEU A 316 20.38 -2.56 -0.60
N VAL A 317 21.63 -2.57 -0.12
CA VAL A 317 22.82 -2.48 -0.99
C VAL A 317 22.91 -3.68 -1.94
N GLU A 318 22.67 -4.89 -1.43
CA GLU A 318 22.64 -6.11 -2.25
C GLU A 318 21.46 -6.09 -3.23
N LYS A 319 20.27 -5.66 -2.77
CA LYS A 319 19.10 -5.49 -3.64
C LYS A 319 19.36 -4.48 -4.75
N LEU A 320 19.97 -3.33 -4.44
CA LEU A 320 20.31 -2.30 -5.42
C LEU A 320 21.33 -2.82 -6.44
N GLN A 321 22.34 -3.57 -5.98
CA GLN A 321 23.31 -4.20 -6.85
C GLN A 321 22.66 -5.24 -7.78
N ALA A 322 21.78 -6.09 -7.26
CA ALA A 322 21.02 -7.06 -8.05
C ALA A 322 20.10 -6.38 -9.06
N LEU A 323 19.35 -5.36 -8.62
CA LEU A 323 18.45 -4.57 -9.46
C LEU A 323 19.21 -3.88 -10.60
N SER A 324 20.40 -3.35 -10.34
CA SER A 324 21.21 -2.67 -11.36
C SER A 324 21.51 -3.57 -12.56
N LYS A 325 21.79 -4.86 -12.32
CA LYS A 325 22.12 -5.89 -13.33
C LYS A 325 20.90 -6.58 -13.95
N LEU A 326 19.71 -6.39 -13.39
CA LEU A 326 18.50 -7.08 -13.86
C LEU A 326 18.01 -6.52 -15.21
N GLU A 327 17.80 -7.39 -16.17
CA GLU A 327 17.29 -7.08 -17.51
C GLU A 327 15.89 -7.67 -17.70
N SER A 328 15.13 -7.13 -18.66
CA SER A 328 13.75 -7.56 -18.95
C SER A 328 13.65 -9.05 -19.28
N ASP A 329 14.62 -9.55 -20.05
CA ASP A 329 14.66 -10.94 -20.51
C ASP A 329 14.96 -11.89 -19.34
N SER A 330 15.79 -11.45 -18.41
CA SER A 330 16.09 -12.19 -17.17
C SER A 330 14.86 -12.27 -16.28
N LEU A 331 14.09 -11.17 -16.14
CA LEU A 331 12.82 -11.20 -15.43
C LEU A 331 11.81 -12.12 -16.11
N ALA A 332 11.70 -12.06 -17.44
CA ALA A 332 10.79 -12.91 -18.21
C ALA A 332 11.10 -14.40 -18.03
N LYS A 333 12.38 -14.78 -17.88
CA LYS A 333 12.81 -16.16 -17.56
C LYS A 333 12.59 -16.51 -16.08
N PHE A 334 12.69 -15.53 -15.18
CA PHE A 334 12.50 -15.73 -13.75
C PHE A 334 11.03 -16.00 -13.39
N VAL A 335 10.06 -15.32 -14.01
CA VAL A 335 8.64 -15.44 -13.65
C VAL A 335 8.12 -16.88 -13.71
N PRO A 336 8.37 -17.68 -14.78
CA PRO A 336 8.00 -19.09 -14.77
C PRO A 336 8.65 -19.89 -13.64
N HIS A 337 9.90 -19.57 -13.28
CA HIS A 337 10.59 -20.22 -12.17
C HIS A 337 9.95 -19.86 -10.81
N LEU A 338 9.65 -18.59 -10.58
CA LEU A 338 8.94 -18.09 -9.40
C LEU A 338 7.64 -18.86 -9.16
N LEU A 339 6.86 -19.07 -10.23
CA LEU A 339 5.52 -19.66 -10.20
C LEU A 339 5.53 -21.19 -10.30
N SER A 340 6.69 -21.81 -10.58
CA SER A 340 6.83 -23.27 -10.74
C SER A 340 6.58 -24.09 -9.48
N LYS A 341 6.46 -23.45 -8.32
CA LYS A 341 6.09 -24.07 -7.05
C LYS A 341 5.16 -23.13 -6.32
N THR A 342 3.87 -23.41 -6.36
CA THR A 342 2.84 -22.55 -5.80
C THR A 342 1.84 -23.35 -4.99
N TYR A 343 1.41 -22.75 -3.89
CA TYR A 343 0.25 -23.17 -3.12
C TYR A 343 -0.56 -21.92 -2.73
N LEU A 344 -1.88 -22.03 -2.75
CA LEU A 344 -2.79 -20.91 -2.51
C LEU A 344 -3.47 -21.05 -1.15
N GLU A 345 -3.26 -20.08 -0.25
CA GLU A 345 -4.07 -19.97 0.96
C GLU A 345 -5.11 -18.85 0.76
N CYS A 346 -6.38 -19.23 0.68
CA CYS A 346 -7.49 -18.34 0.38
C CYS A 346 -8.32 -18.07 1.64
N TYR A 347 -8.74 -16.82 1.81
CA TYR A 347 -9.70 -16.39 2.82
C TYR A 347 -10.83 -15.61 2.16
N ILE A 348 -12.07 -16.06 2.34
CA ILE A 348 -13.27 -15.39 1.81
C ILE A 348 -14.20 -15.07 2.98
N GLN A 349 -14.54 -13.79 3.12
CA GLN A 349 -15.49 -13.33 4.13
C GLN A 349 -16.46 -12.30 3.56
N GLY A 350 -17.74 -12.40 3.91
CA GLY A 350 -18.71 -11.33 3.64
C GLY A 350 -20.07 -11.86 3.19
N ASN A 351 -20.75 -11.06 2.37
CA ASN A 351 -22.02 -11.38 1.72
C ASN A 351 -21.84 -12.38 0.56
N ILE A 352 -21.57 -13.64 0.91
CA ILE A 352 -21.30 -14.72 -0.03
C ILE A 352 -21.74 -16.05 0.56
N GLU A 353 -22.37 -16.90 -0.26
CA GLU A 353 -22.77 -18.24 0.16
C GLU A 353 -21.58 -19.22 0.16
N PRO A 354 -21.60 -20.28 0.99
CA PRO A 354 -20.48 -21.22 1.08
C PRO A 354 -20.19 -21.93 -0.26
N GLY A 355 -21.23 -22.33 -1.00
CA GLY A 355 -21.07 -22.96 -2.31
C GLY A 355 -20.50 -22.02 -3.37
N GLU A 356 -20.83 -20.73 -3.29
CA GLU A 356 -20.26 -19.71 -4.17
C GLU A 356 -18.78 -19.46 -3.84
N ALA A 357 -18.43 -19.39 -2.55
CA ALA A 357 -17.04 -19.26 -2.12
C ALA A 357 -16.17 -20.44 -2.58
N GLU A 358 -16.68 -21.67 -2.46
CA GLU A 358 -16.00 -22.86 -2.99
C GLU A 358 -15.86 -22.82 -4.52
N SER A 359 -16.92 -22.43 -5.23
CA SER A 359 -16.91 -22.28 -6.69
C SER A 359 -15.86 -21.27 -7.16
N ILE A 360 -15.72 -20.12 -6.47
CA ILE A 360 -14.70 -19.12 -6.79
C ILE A 360 -13.29 -19.71 -6.66
N VAL A 361 -12.99 -20.42 -5.57
CA VAL A 361 -11.66 -21.02 -5.39
C VAL A 361 -11.40 -22.14 -6.40
N GLN A 362 -12.42 -22.91 -6.75
CA GLN A 362 -12.30 -23.90 -7.81
C GLN A 362 -11.98 -23.25 -9.17
N GLU A 363 -12.62 -22.15 -9.53
CA GLU A 363 -12.30 -21.40 -10.76
C GLU A 363 -10.90 -20.80 -10.74
N ILE A 364 -10.44 -20.34 -9.59
CA ILE A 364 -9.06 -19.87 -9.39
C ILE A 364 -8.09 -21.03 -9.65
N GLU A 365 -8.34 -22.21 -9.05
CA GLU A 365 -7.52 -23.40 -9.28
C GLU A 365 -7.49 -23.79 -10.77
N ASP A 366 -8.65 -23.79 -11.44
CA ASP A 366 -8.76 -24.14 -12.85
C ASP A 366 -8.02 -23.14 -13.74
N THR A 367 -8.17 -21.85 -13.47
CA THR A 367 -7.50 -20.79 -14.22
C THR A 367 -5.99 -20.84 -14.01
N ILE A 368 -5.52 -21.01 -12.77
CA ILE A 368 -4.10 -20.96 -12.42
C ILE A 368 -3.38 -22.25 -12.81
N PHE A 369 -3.89 -23.42 -12.44
CA PHE A 369 -3.16 -24.69 -12.56
C PHE A 369 -3.55 -25.50 -13.80
N ASN A 370 -4.80 -25.40 -14.26
CA ASN A 370 -5.34 -26.30 -15.30
C ASN A 370 -5.34 -25.67 -16.71
N THR A 371 -5.03 -24.39 -16.85
CA THR A 371 -4.89 -23.73 -18.17
C THR A 371 -3.72 -24.36 -18.97
N PRO A 372 -3.88 -24.60 -20.28
CA PRO A 372 -2.79 -25.07 -21.14
C PRO A 372 -1.55 -24.20 -21.02
N ASN A 373 -0.37 -24.81 -20.91
CA ASN A 373 0.91 -24.13 -20.70
C ASN A 373 1.04 -23.37 -19.39
N SER A 374 0.20 -23.65 -18.38
CA SER A 374 0.38 -23.05 -17.06
C SER A 374 1.77 -23.37 -16.50
N VAL A 375 2.46 -22.29 -16.12
CA VAL A 375 3.75 -22.32 -15.41
C VAL A 375 3.58 -22.72 -13.94
N PHE A 376 2.36 -22.65 -13.40
CA PHE A 376 2.07 -23.00 -12.03
C PHE A 376 2.11 -24.52 -11.84
N LYS A 377 2.80 -24.96 -10.78
CA LYS A 377 2.76 -26.36 -10.33
C LYS A 377 2.58 -26.42 -8.81
N PRO A 378 1.87 -27.45 -8.31
CA PRO A 378 1.70 -27.64 -6.87
C PRO A 378 3.04 -27.68 -6.14
N MET A 379 3.08 -27.04 -4.99
CA MET A 379 4.18 -27.18 -4.04
C MET A 379 3.98 -28.40 -3.13
N SER A 380 5.07 -29.08 -2.77
CA SER A 380 5.01 -30.12 -1.72
C SER A 380 4.92 -29.49 -0.33
N PRO A 381 4.20 -30.09 0.64
CA PRO A 381 4.06 -29.53 1.99
C PRO A 381 5.39 -29.24 2.71
N SER A 382 6.45 -30.01 2.44
CA SER A 382 7.79 -29.78 3.02
C SER A 382 8.49 -28.51 2.51
N GLN A 383 7.96 -27.87 1.47
CA GLN A 383 8.51 -26.66 0.89
C GLN A 383 7.81 -25.39 1.39
N TYR A 384 6.80 -25.51 2.27
CA TYR A 384 6.20 -24.36 2.92
C TYR A 384 7.28 -23.56 3.63
N LEU A 385 7.40 -22.28 3.24
CA LEU A 385 8.37 -21.40 3.86
C LEU A 385 7.96 -21.08 5.29
N VAL A 386 8.84 -21.40 6.22
CA VAL A 386 8.73 -21.03 7.62
C VAL A 386 9.66 -19.85 7.86
N LYS A 387 9.09 -18.74 8.34
CA LYS A 387 9.89 -17.64 8.88
C LYS A 387 10.47 -18.02 10.22
N ARG A 388 11.71 -17.62 10.48
CA ARG A 388 12.34 -17.73 11.80
C ARG A 388 12.92 -16.40 12.21
N VAL A 389 12.98 -16.20 13.52
CA VAL A 389 13.56 -15.03 14.16
C VAL A 389 14.71 -15.51 15.03
N ILE A 390 15.81 -14.76 15.06
CA ILE A 390 16.92 -15.05 15.94
C ILE A 390 16.47 -14.95 17.40
N MET A 391 16.80 -15.97 18.17
CA MET A 391 16.60 -15.99 19.62
C MET A 391 17.88 -15.49 20.28
N LEU A 392 17.80 -14.33 20.92
CA LEU A 392 18.87 -13.75 21.71
C LEU A 392 19.04 -14.57 22.99
N GLU A 393 20.29 -14.85 23.37
CA GLU A 393 20.55 -15.55 24.62
C GLU A 393 20.25 -14.64 25.81
N LYS A 394 19.95 -15.26 26.96
CA LYS A 394 19.67 -14.51 28.19
C LYS A 394 20.89 -13.68 28.58
N GLU A 395 20.65 -12.45 29.03
CA GLU A 395 21.67 -11.50 29.52
C GLU A 395 22.62 -10.92 28.46
N ILE A 396 22.45 -11.26 27.18
CA ILE A 396 23.18 -10.60 26.10
C ILE A 396 22.70 -9.15 25.95
N LYS A 397 23.65 -8.21 26.02
CA LYS A 397 23.46 -6.82 25.59
C LYS A 397 24.25 -6.61 24.30
N CYS A 398 23.53 -6.48 23.19
CA CYS A 398 24.13 -6.12 21.91
C CYS A 398 23.85 -4.64 21.62
N CYS A 399 24.88 -3.93 21.15
CA CYS A 399 24.72 -2.61 20.55
C CYS A 399 25.18 -2.69 19.10
N TYR A 400 24.32 -2.26 18.18
CA TYR A 400 24.66 -2.08 16.78
C TYR A 400 24.51 -0.60 16.44
N GLN A 401 25.64 0.06 16.18
CA GLN A 401 25.68 1.47 15.84
C GLN A 401 26.10 1.61 14.38
N ILE A 402 25.41 2.50 13.67
CA ILE A 402 25.71 2.87 12.30
C ILE A 402 25.45 4.36 12.13
N GLU A 403 26.30 5.02 11.35
CA GLU A 403 26.07 6.42 10.97
C GLU A 403 24.81 6.54 10.12
N GLY A 404 24.08 7.65 10.30
CA GLY A 404 22.87 7.92 9.51
C GLY A 404 23.18 7.98 8.01
N LEU A 405 22.33 7.33 7.20
CA LEU A 405 22.56 7.25 5.76
C LEU A 405 22.43 8.61 5.03
N ASN A 406 21.75 9.58 5.66
CA ASN A 406 21.68 10.96 5.18
C ASN A 406 22.47 11.88 6.12
N GLN A 407 23.69 12.22 5.71
CA GLN A 407 24.59 13.11 6.45
C GLN A 407 24.04 14.54 6.64
N LYS A 408 23.02 14.95 5.87
CA LYS A 408 22.36 16.25 6.07
C LYS A 408 21.29 16.22 7.16
N ASN A 409 20.90 15.04 7.63
CA ASN A 409 19.98 14.92 8.76
C ASN A 409 20.78 14.92 10.06
N GLU A 410 20.64 15.97 10.84
CA GLU A 410 21.33 16.14 12.13
C GLU A 410 20.70 15.31 13.26
N ASN A 411 19.53 14.70 13.02
CA ASN A 411 18.89 13.87 14.02
C ASN A 411 19.52 12.47 14.06
N SER A 412 19.67 11.94 15.27
CA SER A 412 20.00 10.56 15.57
C SER A 412 18.76 9.79 16.04
N SER A 413 18.83 8.45 16.02
CA SER A 413 17.79 7.64 16.65
C SER A 413 18.33 6.38 17.30
N VAL A 414 17.69 6.00 18.39
CA VAL A 414 17.92 4.74 19.09
C VAL A 414 16.64 3.92 19.06
N VAL A 415 16.79 2.63 18.75
CA VAL A 415 15.75 1.62 18.92
C VAL A 415 16.26 0.60 19.93
N GLN A 416 15.78 0.68 21.16
CA GLN A 416 16.07 -0.34 22.17
C GLN A 416 15.10 -1.51 21.98
N TYR A 417 15.60 -2.72 21.77
CA TYR A 417 14.78 -3.91 21.56
C TYR A 417 15.00 -4.92 22.68
N ILE A 418 13.91 -5.36 23.33
CA ILE A 418 13.95 -6.29 24.46
C ILE A 418 13.16 -7.54 24.12
N GLN A 419 13.84 -8.68 23.93
CA GLN A 419 13.20 -9.98 23.63
C GLN A 419 12.74 -10.67 24.90
N VAL A 420 11.42 -10.88 25.00
CA VAL A 420 10.78 -11.34 26.24
C VAL A 420 10.48 -12.83 26.21
N HIS A 421 9.67 -13.31 25.27
CA HIS A 421 9.24 -14.70 25.21
C HIS A 421 8.90 -15.16 23.79
N GLN A 422 8.72 -16.47 23.61
CA GLN A 422 8.03 -17.03 22.43
C GLN A 422 6.53 -16.96 22.66
N ASP A 423 5.71 -16.97 21.60
CA ASP A 423 4.27 -16.74 21.70
C ASP A 423 3.62 -17.64 22.74
N ASP A 424 3.01 -16.98 23.71
CA ASP A 424 2.29 -17.63 24.79
C ASP A 424 1.19 -16.66 25.20
N ALA A 425 -0.05 -17.14 25.21
CA ALA A 425 -1.22 -16.29 25.42
C ALA A 425 -1.14 -15.49 26.72
N LEU A 426 -0.71 -16.12 27.82
CA LEU A 426 -0.59 -15.45 29.11
C LEU A 426 0.52 -14.40 29.11
N SER A 427 1.66 -14.73 28.51
CA SER A 427 2.80 -13.82 28.42
C SER A 427 2.51 -12.64 27.48
N ASN A 428 1.78 -12.86 26.38
CA ASN A 428 1.28 -11.80 25.50
C ASN A 428 0.40 -10.82 26.27
N ILE A 429 -0.59 -11.32 27.02
CA ILE A 429 -1.50 -10.47 27.80
C ILE A 429 -0.73 -9.66 28.85
N LYS A 430 0.25 -10.27 29.53
CA LYS A 430 1.10 -9.57 30.51
C LYS A 430 1.87 -8.43 29.86
N LEU A 431 2.43 -8.67 28.68
CA LEU A 431 3.25 -7.68 27.99
C LEU A 431 2.41 -6.59 27.31
N GLU A 432 1.22 -6.93 26.81
CA GLU A 432 0.21 -5.97 26.36
C GLU A 432 -0.25 -5.06 27.51
N LEU A 433 -0.54 -5.63 28.68
CA LEU A 433 -0.88 -4.87 29.88
C LEU A 433 0.27 -3.96 30.33
N PHE A 434 1.51 -4.47 30.30
CA PHE A 434 2.70 -3.66 30.58
C PHE A 434 2.83 -2.49 29.61
N SER A 435 2.66 -2.73 28.30
CA SER A 435 2.72 -1.69 27.28
C SER A 435 1.64 -0.64 27.49
N LEU A 436 0.41 -1.06 27.81
CA LEU A 436 -0.70 -0.16 28.09
C LEU A 436 -0.38 0.78 29.26
N ILE A 437 0.04 0.21 30.40
CA ILE A 437 0.37 0.97 31.62
C ILE A 437 1.57 1.89 31.40
N SER A 438 2.60 1.41 30.71
CA SER A 438 3.88 2.13 30.56
C SER A 438 3.89 3.15 29.43
N SER A 439 2.97 3.06 28.46
CA SER A 439 2.94 3.92 27.27
C SER A 439 2.90 5.43 27.59
N GLN A 440 1.94 5.88 28.40
CA GLN A 440 1.79 7.29 28.76
C GLN A 440 2.92 7.79 29.66
N PRO A 441 3.35 7.05 30.71
CA PRO A 441 4.51 7.43 31.51
C PRO A 441 5.79 7.55 30.68
N ALA A 442 6.05 6.60 29.77
CA ALA A 442 7.22 6.63 28.89
C ALA A 442 7.19 7.85 27.96
N PHE A 443 6.04 8.14 27.33
CA PHE A 443 5.89 9.33 26.50
C PHE A 443 6.11 10.61 27.32
N ASN A 444 5.47 10.72 28.48
CA ASN A 444 5.60 11.89 29.34
C ASN A 444 7.04 12.09 29.81
N GLN A 445 7.71 11.03 30.27
CA GLN A 445 9.08 11.11 30.75
C GLN A 445 10.04 11.50 29.61
N LEU A 446 10.02 10.78 28.50
CA LEU A 446 11.01 10.93 27.43
C LEU A 446 10.78 12.20 26.59
N ARG A 447 9.52 12.59 26.36
CA ARG A 447 9.19 13.75 25.51
C ARG A 447 8.79 15.00 26.29
N THR A 448 7.97 14.89 27.33
CA THR A 448 7.49 16.09 28.04
C THR A 448 8.51 16.58 29.07
N VAL A 449 9.09 15.67 29.87
CA VAL A 449 10.01 16.01 30.96
C VAL A 449 11.46 16.14 30.46
N GLU A 450 11.99 15.09 29.84
CA GLU A 450 13.39 15.07 29.38
C GLU A 450 13.59 15.72 28.02
N GLN A 451 12.51 15.95 27.26
CA GLN A 451 12.52 16.60 25.95
C GLN A 451 13.55 16.00 24.96
N LEU A 452 13.75 14.67 25.02
CA LEU A 452 14.75 14.00 24.19
C LEU A 452 14.43 14.11 22.70
N GLY A 453 13.16 14.21 22.33
CA GLY A 453 12.74 14.26 20.94
C GLY A 453 11.25 14.45 20.75
N TYR A 454 10.86 14.90 19.56
CA TYR A 454 9.45 14.93 19.17
C TYR A 454 8.90 13.51 19.01
N ILE A 455 9.67 12.60 18.40
CA ILE A 455 9.24 11.21 18.24
C ILE A 455 9.77 10.40 19.43
N THR A 456 8.89 10.13 20.38
CA THR A 456 9.09 9.13 21.42
C THR A 456 7.87 8.24 21.51
N TYR A 457 8.08 6.94 21.54
CA TYR A 457 7.01 6.00 21.84
C TYR A 457 7.57 4.67 22.35
N LEU A 458 6.73 4.00 23.13
CA LEU A 458 6.86 2.61 23.53
C LEU A 458 5.84 1.82 22.72
N SER A 459 6.29 0.80 21.99
CA SER A 459 5.39 -0.06 21.21
C SER A 459 5.77 -1.51 21.33
N LEU A 460 4.75 -2.37 21.19
CA LEU A 460 4.91 -3.80 20.98
C LEU A 460 5.30 -4.08 19.54
N ARG A 461 6.38 -4.84 19.35
CA ARG A 461 6.78 -5.34 18.03
C ARG A 461 6.55 -6.84 17.96
N TYR A 462 5.66 -7.26 17.06
CA TYR A 462 5.41 -8.66 16.72
C TYR A 462 6.24 -9.06 15.49
N VAL A 463 6.95 -10.19 15.56
CA VAL A 463 7.65 -10.77 14.41
C VAL A 463 7.10 -12.17 14.18
N LEU A 464 6.55 -12.44 13.00
CA LEU A 464 5.80 -13.68 12.73
C LEU A 464 6.73 -14.83 12.31
N SER A 465 6.60 -15.99 12.98
CA SER A 465 7.09 -17.31 12.59
C SER A 465 5.91 -18.27 12.44
N ARG A 466 5.88 -19.11 11.39
CA ARG A 466 4.67 -19.85 10.97
C ARG A 466 4.53 -21.26 11.57
N GLU A 467 5.57 -21.86 12.14
CA GLU A 467 5.49 -23.23 12.70
C GLU A 467 5.85 -23.32 14.18
N THR A 468 6.72 -22.43 14.65
CA THR A 468 6.79 -22.10 16.07
C THR A 468 6.12 -20.77 16.21
N HIS A 469 5.08 -20.68 17.03
CA HIS A 469 4.52 -19.40 17.41
C HIS A 469 5.63 -18.64 18.15
N THR A 470 6.49 -17.95 17.42
CA THR A 470 7.56 -17.13 17.95
C THR A 470 7.15 -15.72 17.65
N PHE A 471 6.01 -15.33 18.21
CA PHE A 471 5.70 -13.94 18.48
C PHE A 471 6.66 -13.54 19.58
N CYS A 472 7.87 -13.17 19.19
CA CYS A 472 8.67 -12.43 20.13
C CYS A 472 8.04 -11.04 20.19
N LEU A 473 7.53 -10.73 21.38
CA LEU A 473 6.82 -9.50 21.67
C LEU A 473 7.81 -8.64 22.45
N HIS A 474 8.06 -7.43 21.94
CA HIS A 474 9.20 -6.61 22.36
C HIS A 474 8.76 -5.20 22.64
N CYS A 475 9.38 -4.62 23.66
CA CYS A 475 9.32 -3.19 23.89
C CYS A 475 10.35 -2.50 23.01
N SER A 476 9.90 -1.61 22.12
CA SER A 476 10.78 -0.69 21.40
C SER A 476 10.64 0.72 21.93
N PHE A 477 11.75 1.29 22.39
CA PHE A 477 11.86 2.74 22.62
C PHE A 477 12.47 3.34 21.37
N ILE A 478 11.70 4.18 20.70
CA ILE A 478 12.21 4.99 19.60
C ILE A 478 12.39 6.41 20.14
N ILE A 479 13.59 6.95 20.03
CA ILE A 479 13.88 8.35 20.31
C ILE A 479 14.49 8.92 19.04
N LEU A 480 13.93 10.01 18.50
CA LEU A 480 14.56 10.83 17.47
C LEU A 480 15.08 12.10 18.14
N THR A 481 16.39 12.30 18.17
CA THR A 481 17.01 13.35 18.98
C THR A 481 18.14 14.06 18.23
N TYR A 482 18.49 15.27 18.67
CA TYR A 482 19.69 15.98 18.24
C TYR A 482 20.95 15.53 19.00
N PHE A 483 20.79 14.77 20.09
CA PHE A 483 21.91 14.30 20.90
C PHE A 483 22.61 13.09 20.27
N ASP A 484 23.91 12.97 20.48
CA ASP A 484 24.64 11.76 20.11
C ASP A 484 24.14 10.59 20.99
N PRO A 485 23.76 9.43 20.42
CA PRO A 485 23.39 8.25 21.20
C PRO A 485 24.47 7.77 22.19
N SER A 486 25.73 8.17 21.97
CA SER A 486 26.87 7.87 22.83
C SER A 486 27.12 8.90 23.96
N ASP A 487 26.31 9.96 24.03
CA ASP A 487 26.41 11.02 25.05
C ASP A 487 25.86 10.50 26.40
N PRO A 488 26.54 10.71 27.56
CA PRO A 488 26.11 10.20 28.85
C PRO A 488 24.72 10.65 29.31
N ILE A 489 24.15 11.71 28.70
CA ILE A 489 22.80 12.17 28.98
C ILE A 489 21.77 11.18 28.42
N VAL A 490 21.98 10.65 27.21
CA VAL A 490 21.16 9.57 26.62
C VAL A 490 21.40 8.25 27.38
N GLU A 491 22.65 7.98 27.77
CA GLU A 491 23.04 6.85 28.64
C GLU A 491 22.43 6.95 30.06
N SER A 492 22.18 8.16 30.57
CA SER A 492 21.53 8.41 31.86
C SER A 492 20.01 8.20 31.80
N GLY A 493 19.37 8.45 30.65
CA GLY A 493 18.02 7.98 30.37
C GLY A 493 17.94 6.45 30.30
N HIS A 494 18.96 5.81 29.70
CA HIS A 494 19.10 4.35 29.64
C HIS A 494 19.25 3.67 31.00
N SER A 495 19.94 4.29 31.97
CA SER A 495 20.11 3.75 33.33
C SER A 495 18.90 4.00 34.24
N ARG A 496 18.06 5.01 33.95
CA ARG A 496 16.82 5.29 34.68
C ARG A 496 15.62 4.45 34.26
N LEU A 497 15.68 3.81 33.08
CA LEU A 497 14.72 2.79 32.63
C LEU A 497 15.02 1.37 33.18
N SER A 498 15.89 1.25 34.19
CA SER A 498 16.06 0.03 34.96
C SER A 498 14.80 -0.20 35.82
N PHE A 499 13.77 -0.80 35.20
CA PHE A 499 12.66 -1.38 35.94
C PHE A 499 13.21 -2.56 36.74
N ASN A 500 13.36 -2.36 38.05
CA ASN A 500 13.67 -3.42 38.98
C ASN A 500 12.51 -4.42 38.96
N PRO A 501 12.70 -5.66 38.49
CA PRO A 501 11.64 -6.66 38.49
C PRO A 501 11.57 -7.25 39.90
N GLN A 502 10.82 -6.61 40.78
CA GLN A 502 10.23 -7.26 41.95
C GLN A 502 8.72 -7.33 41.78
#